data_AF-A0A522R175-F1
#
_entry.id   AF-A0A522R175-F1
#
_cell.length_a   1.000
_cell.length_b   1.000
_cell.length_c   1.000
_cell.angle_alpha   90.00
_cell.angle_beta   90.00
_cell.angle_gamma   90.00
#
_symmetry.space_group_name_H-M   'P 1'
#
loop_
_entity.id
_entity.type
_entity.pdbx_description
1 polymer ?
#
loop_
_entity_poly.entity_id
_entity_poly.type
_entity_poly.pdbx_seq_one_letter_code
_entity_poly.pdbx_strand_id
1 'polypeptide(L)'
;ACCTGACPSWWWNPDRFLGPSVLLQAYRWIVDSRDEATGERLDDLDDPFKLYRCHTIMNCTNACPKGLNPAKAIGAIKDLILQRTM
;
A
#
# COMPACT_ATOMS: atom_id res chain seq x y z
N ALA A 1 5.82 -10.29 7.61
CA ALA A 1 6.57 -9.01 7.60
C ALA A 1 6.19 -8.16 8.82
N CYS A 2 7.15 -7.55 9.52
CA CYS A 2 6.92 -6.81 10.78
C CYS A 2 5.87 -5.69 10.65
N CYS A 3 5.94 -4.92 9.56
CA CYS A 3 5.01 -3.81 9.31
C CYS A 3 3.55 -4.28 9.13
N THR A 4 3.33 -5.43 8.49
CA THR A 4 2.00 -6.04 8.35
C THR A 4 1.50 -6.59 9.68
N GLY A 5 2.37 -7.28 10.42
CA GLY A 5 2.04 -7.79 11.76
C GLY A 5 1.74 -6.68 12.78
N ALA A 6 2.23 -5.45 12.56
CA ALA A 6 1.98 -4.31 13.44
C ALA A 6 0.71 -3.49 13.09
N CYS A 7 0.04 -3.76 11.97
CA CYS A 7 -1.03 -2.93 11.43
C CYS A 7 -2.42 -3.39 11.92
N PRO A 8 -3.17 -2.58 12.69
CA PRO A 8 -4.50 -2.99 13.17
C PRO A 8 -5.52 -3.25 12.05
N SER A 9 -5.49 -2.45 10.98
CA SER A 9 -6.35 -2.69 9.81
C SER A 9 -6.14 -4.07 9.19
N TRP A 10 -4.90 -4.58 9.24
CA TRP A 10 -4.57 -5.93 8.79
C TRP A 10 -5.11 -7.00 9.73
N TRP A 11 -5.02 -6.80 11.05
CA TRP A 11 -5.56 -7.75 12.03
C TRP A 11 -7.04 -8.04 11.82
N TRP A 12 -7.81 -7.01 11.45
CA TRP A 12 -9.25 -7.12 11.26
C TRP A 12 -9.68 -7.55 9.84
N ASN A 13 -8.79 -7.49 8.83
CA ASN A 13 -9.13 -7.81 7.44
C ASN A 13 -7.99 -8.56 6.70
N PRO A 14 -7.40 -9.64 7.27
CA PRO A 14 -6.18 -10.26 6.75
C PRO A 14 -6.38 -10.99 5.42
N ASP A 15 -7.61 -11.29 5.05
CA ASP A 15 -8.03 -11.98 3.84
C ASP A 15 -8.33 -11.04 2.65
N ARG A 16 -8.51 -9.73 2.93
CA ARG A 16 -9.00 -8.76 1.92
C ARG A 16 -8.17 -7.51 1.79
N PHE A 17 -7.66 -6.97 2.90
CA PHE A 17 -6.61 -5.95 2.80
C PHE A 17 -5.38 -6.62 2.20
N LEU A 18 -4.46 -5.88 1.57
CA LEU A 18 -3.14 -6.42 1.13
C LEU A 18 -2.01 -6.14 2.14
N GLY A 19 -2.21 -5.12 2.97
CA GLY A 19 -1.30 -4.82 4.07
C GLY A 19 -0.06 -4.04 3.62
N PRO A 20 0.64 -3.40 4.58
CA PRO A 20 1.68 -2.43 4.28
C PRO A 20 2.91 -3.02 3.58
N SER A 21 3.27 -4.27 3.86
CA SER A 21 4.42 -4.90 3.19
C SER A 21 4.17 -5.13 1.70
N VAL A 22 2.96 -5.59 1.34
CA VAL A 22 2.58 -5.87 -0.05
C VAL A 22 2.40 -4.57 -0.81
N LEU A 23 1.69 -3.60 -0.21
CA LEU A 23 1.46 -2.30 -0.85
C LEU A 23 2.75 -1.49 -1.05
N LEU A 24 3.74 -1.62 -0.16
CA LEU A 24 5.06 -1.03 -0.40
C LEU A 24 5.77 -1.65 -1.62
N GLN A 25 5.63 -2.96 -1.82
CA GLN A 25 6.19 -3.63 -3.01
C GLN A 25 5.39 -3.31 -4.28
N ALA A 26 4.07 -3.19 -4.18
CA ALA A 26 3.24 -2.74 -5.30
C ALA A 26 3.66 -1.33 -5.73
N TYR A 27 3.81 -0.40 -4.77
CA TYR A 27 4.32 0.94 -5.04
C TYR A 27 5.69 0.93 -5.72
N ARG A 28 6.62 0.06 -5.28
CA ARG A 28 7.94 -0.11 -5.92
C ARG A 28 7.84 -0.41 -7.41
N TRP A 29 6.88 -1.24 -7.85
CA TRP A 29 6.66 -1.50 -9.28
C TRP A 29 5.92 -0.38 -9.99
N ILE A 30 4.90 0.21 -9.35
CA ILE A 30 4.11 1.33 -9.90
C ILE A 30 4.98 2.53 -10.29
N VAL A 31 6.06 2.81 -9.54
CA VAL A 31 6.97 3.94 -9.80
C VAL A 31 8.28 3.54 -10.49
N ASP A 32 8.44 2.28 -10.85
CA ASP A 32 9.62 1.82 -11.59
C ASP A 32 9.49 2.27 -13.05
N SER A 33 10.38 3.14 -13.53
CA SER A 33 10.32 3.70 -14.89
C SER A 33 10.48 2.67 -16.01
N ARG A 34 10.85 1.44 -15.66
CA ARG A 34 10.99 0.30 -16.58
C ARG A 34 9.71 -0.54 -16.68
N ASP A 35 8.76 -0.35 -15.77
CA ASP A 35 7.51 -1.12 -15.74
C ASP A 35 6.47 -0.43 -16.63
N GLU A 36 5.93 -1.18 -17.59
CA GLU A 36 4.90 -0.69 -18.53
C GLU A 36 3.47 -1.00 -18.04
N ALA A 37 3.32 -1.70 -16.92
CA ALA A 37 2.03 -2.19 -16.40
C ALA A 37 1.45 -1.31 -15.27
N THR A 38 1.88 -0.05 -15.16
CA THR A 38 1.44 0.88 -14.09
C THR A 38 -0.09 1.03 -14.03
N GLY A 39 -0.75 1.13 -15.18
CA GLY A 39 -2.22 1.23 -15.25
C GLY A 39 -2.92 0.01 -14.66
N GLU A 40 -2.55 -1.19 -15.13
CA GLU A 40 -3.11 -2.47 -14.65
C GLU A 40 -2.88 -2.67 -13.15
N ARG A 41 -1.70 -2.28 -12.64
CA ARG A 41 -1.38 -2.37 -11.21
C ARG A 41 -2.23 -1.45 -10.36
N LEU A 42 -2.47 -0.23 -10.82
CA LEU A 42 -3.33 0.72 -10.10
C LEU A 42 -4.79 0.28 -10.15
N ASP A 43 -5.25 -0.28 -11.28
CA ASP A 43 -6.61 -0.83 -11.42
C ASP A 43 -6.85 -2.02 -10.49
N ASP A 44 -5.85 -2.91 -10.33
CA ASP A 44 -5.96 -4.04 -9.38
C ASP A 44 -6.05 -3.59 -7.92
N LEU A 45 -5.46 -2.44 -7.58
CA LEU A 45 -5.44 -1.88 -6.23
C LEU A 45 -6.65 -1.00 -5.89
N ASP A 46 -7.41 -0.53 -6.89
CA ASP A 46 -8.58 0.33 -6.67
C ASP A 46 -9.80 -0.49 -6.20
N ASP A 47 -9.65 -1.11 -5.03
CA ASP A 47 -10.67 -1.92 -4.37
C ASP A 47 -10.85 -1.46 -2.90
N PRO A 48 -12.09 -1.38 -2.38
CA PRO A 48 -12.39 -0.88 -1.03
C PRO A 48 -11.66 -1.58 0.12
N PHE A 49 -11.15 -2.79 -0.12
CA PHE A 49 -10.41 -3.57 0.87
C PHE A 49 -8.91 -3.62 0.59
N LYS A 50 -8.49 -3.95 -0.64
CA LYS A 50 -7.08 -4.17 -0.99
C LYS A 50 -6.18 -3.00 -0.58
N LEU A 51 -6.64 -1.76 -0.82
CA LEU A 51 -5.89 -0.53 -0.54
C LEU A 51 -6.52 0.31 0.58
N TYR A 52 -7.83 0.54 0.53
CA TYR A 52 -8.49 1.60 1.31
C TYR A 52 -8.74 1.26 2.79
N ARG A 53 -8.41 0.05 3.28
CA ARG A 53 -8.39 -0.24 4.74
C ARG A 53 -7.21 0.44 5.46
N CYS A 54 -6.27 1.04 4.75
CA CYS A 54 -5.22 1.85 5.37
C CYS A 54 -5.80 3.19 5.87
N HIS A 55 -5.94 3.33 7.19
CA HIS A 55 -6.38 4.55 7.88
C HIS A 55 -5.22 5.36 8.49
N THR A 56 -4.02 5.25 7.92
CA THR A 56 -2.85 6.06 8.32
C THR A 56 -2.51 5.95 9.82
N ILE A 57 -2.60 4.72 10.38
CA ILE A 57 -2.27 4.43 11.79
C ILE A 57 -0.76 4.53 12.07
N MET A 58 0.08 4.45 11.03
CA MET A 58 1.55 4.62 11.08
C MET A 58 2.36 3.54 11.83
N ASN A 59 1.74 2.57 12.50
CA ASN A 59 2.46 1.44 13.13
C ASN A 59 3.42 0.72 12.18
N CYS A 60 3.07 0.61 10.89
CA CYS A 60 3.88 -0.06 9.89
C CYS A 60 5.25 0.61 9.66
N THR A 61 5.31 1.93 9.74
CA THR A 61 6.56 2.70 9.60
C THR A 61 7.40 2.58 10.87
N ASN A 62 6.78 2.70 12.04
CA ASN A 62 7.49 2.58 13.33
C ASN A 62 8.06 1.17 13.56
N ALA A 63 7.34 0.13 13.17
CA ALA A 63 7.75 -1.26 13.35
C ALA A 63 8.74 -1.76 12.29
N CYS A 64 9.11 -0.95 11.29
CA CYS A 64 9.98 -1.41 10.21
C CYS A 64 11.44 -1.47 10.68
N PRO A 65 12.07 -2.66 10.82
CA PRO A 65 13.46 -2.78 11.27
C PRO A 65 14.47 -2.26 10.23
N LYS A 66 14.01 -1.96 9.01
CA LYS A 66 14.81 -1.41 7.91
C LYS A 66 14.64 0.10 7.75
N GLY A 67 13.87 0.77 8.61
CA GLY A 67 13.64 2.21 8.53
C GLY A 67 12.87 2.66 7.28
N LEU A 68 12.12 1.76 6.65
CA LEU A 68 11.30 2.09 5.49
C LEU A 68 9.99 2.75 5.93
N ASN A 69 9.33 3.46 5.00
CA ASN A 69 8.05 4.12 5.26
C ASN A 69 6.92 3.56 4.38
N PRO A 70 6.33 2.40 4.73
CA PRO A 70 5.20 1.83 4.01
C PRO A 70 3.98 2.76 3.97
N ALA A 71 3.71 3.50 5.05
CA ALA A 71 2.57 4.40 5.09
C ALA A 71 2.65 5.50 4.03
N LYS A 72 3.84 6.08 3.83
CA LYS A 72 4.09 7.06 2.76
C LYS A 72 3.84 6.47 1.37
N ALA A 73 4.32 5.24 1.13
CA ALA A 73 4.10 4.55 -0.14
C ALA A 73 2.60 4.30 -0.40
N ILE A 74 1.84 3.86 0.61
CA ILE A 74 0.38 3.68 0.49
C ILE A 74 -0.32 4.99 0.17
N GLY A 75 0.08 6.10 0.80
CA GLY A 75 -0.43 7.44 0.49
C GLY A 75 -0.20 7.80 -0.98
N ALA A 76 1.01 7.60 -1.48
CA ALA A 76 1.35 7.88 -2.87
C ALA A 76 0.54 7.03 -3.88
N ILE A 77 0.24 5.77 -3.57
CA ILE A 77 -0.67 4.95 -4.40
C ILE A 77 -2.05 5.60 -4.47
N LYS A 78 -2.62 6.02 -3.33
CA LYS A 78 -3.95 6.68 -3.29
C LYS A 78 -3.95 7.97 -4.10
N ASP A 79 -2.90 8.78 -4.00
CA ASP A 79 -2.76 10.01 -4.77
C ASP A 79 -2.70 9.74 -6.28
N LEU A 80 -1.96 8.71 -6.71
CA LEU A 80 -1.87 8.30 -8.12
C LEU A 80 -3.22 7.82 -8.67
N ILE A 81 -4.00 7.07 -7.88
CA ILE A 81 -5.37 6.67 -8.28
C ILE A 81 -6.27 7.90 -8.40
N LEU A 82 -6.23 8.80 -7.42
CA LEU A 82 -7.02 10.03 -7.44
C LEU A 82 -6.71 10.87 -8.69
N GLN A 83 -5.43 11.04 -9.04
CA GLN A 83 -4.99 11.76 -10.23
C GLN A 83 -5.49 11.15 -11.55
N ARG A 84 -5.78 9.85 -11.59
CA ARG A 84 -6.36 9.19 -12.78
C ARG A 84 -7.87 9.41 -12.90
N THR A 85 -8.55 9.72 -11.79
CA THR A 85 -10.01 9.90 -11.74
C THR A 85 -10.46 11.36 -11.84
N MET A 86 -9.53 12.32 -11.80
CA MET A 86 -9.78 13.75 -12.01
C MET A 86 -9.72 14.11 -13.49
#